data_AF-A0A3C0V683-F1
#
_entry.id   AF-A0A3C0V683-F1
#
_cell.length_a   1.000
_cell.length_b   1.000
_cell.length_c   1.000
_cell.angle_alpha   90.00
_cell.angle_beta   90.00
_cell.angle_gamma   90.00
#
_symmetry.space_group_name_H-M   'P 1'
#
loop_
_entity.id
_entity.type
_entity.pdbx_description
1 polymer ?
#
loop_
_entity_poly.entity_id
_entity_poly.type
_entity_poly.pdbx_seq_one_letter_code
_entity_poly.pdbx_strand_id
1 'polypeptide(L)' 'MPEIEDIAYKISLAFEDNYFIAAKRNAFNAVFNKYLSLSDPNAEMEPYEAIVALGYKHRPEFDVMVKELKETGLIEG' A
#
# COMPACT_ATOMS: atom_id res chain seq x y z
N MET A 1 -4.34 -11.54 -10.42
CA MET A 1 -3.03 -12.15 -10.71
C MET A 1 -2.43 -12.41 -9.35
N PRO A 2 -2.21 -13.68 -8.96
CA PRO A 2 -1.84 -14.07 -7.59
C PRO A 2 -0.70 -13.23 -6.96
N GLU A 3 0.17 -12.65 -7.79
CA GLU A 3 1.21 -11.71 -7.41
C GLU A 3 0.69 -10.42 -6.73
N ILE A 4 -0.37 -9.80 -7.25
CA ILE A 4 -0.92 -8.54 -6.70
C ILE A 4 -1.44 -8.80 -5.29
N GLU A 5 -2.19 -9.88 -5.09
CA GLU A 5 -2.72 -10.23 -3.78
C GLU A 5 -1.62 -10.57 -2.77
N ASP A 6 -0.58 -11.30 -3.19
CA ASP A 6 0.57 -11.63 -2.32
C ASP A 6 1.35 -10.37 -1.90
N ILE A 7 1.62 -9.45 -2.83
CA ILE A 7 2.29 -8.18 -2.53
C ILE A 7 1.40 -7.30 -1.64
N ALA A 8 0.11 -7.20 -1.95
CA ALA A 8 -0.84 -6.42 -1.16
C ALA A 8 -0.91 -6.90 0.29
N TYR A 9 -0.95 -8.23 0.47
CA TYR A 9 -0.95 -8.86 1.79
C TYR A 9 0.32 -8.56 2.59
N LYS A 10 1.50 -8.62 1.95
CA LYS A 10 2.77 -8.26 2.60
C LYS A 10 2.80 -6.80 3.02
N ILE A 11 2.29 -5.89 2.18
CA ILE A 11 2.21 -4.47 2.50
C ILE A 11 1.24 -4.22 3.66
N SER A 12 0.07 -4.86 3.65
CA SER A 12 -0.92 -4.68 4.73
C SER A 12 -0.39 -5.20 6.06
N LEU A 13 0.27 -6.36 6.08
CA LEU A 13 0.94 -6.88 7.28
C LEU A 13 2.03 -5.91 7.78
N ALA A 14 2.90 -5.42 6.89
CA ALA A 14 3.95 -4.49 7.27
C ALA A 14 3.37 -3.17 7.85
N PHE A 15 2.23 -2.71 7.32
CA PHE A 15 1.52 -1.56 7.86
C PHE A 15 0.97 -1.84 9.28
N GLU A 16 0.32 -2.98 9.48
CA GLU A 16 -0.21 -3.41 10.78
C GLU A 16 0.89 -3.54 11.84
N ASP A 17 1.99 -4.21 11.50
CA ASP A 17 3.16 -4.40 12.37
C ASP A 17 3.77 -3.07 12.83
N ASN A 18 3.71 -2.05 11.96
CA ASN A 18 4.27 -0.73 12.23
C ASN A 18 3.24 0.31 12.68
N TYR A 19 1.97 -0.06 12.87
CA TYR A 19 0.87 0.88 13.10
C TYR A 19 1.05 1.73 14.36
N PHE A 20 1.62 1.16 15.42
CA PHE A 20 1.86 1.86 16.68
C PHE A 20 3.13 2.72 16.67
N ILE A 21 3.99 2.58 15.66
CA ILE A 21 5.16 3.43 15.47
C ILE A 21 4.75 4.65 14.65
N ALA A 22 4.43 5.77 15.33
CA ALA A 22 3.84 6.95 14.71
C ALA A 22 4.60 7.44 13.47
N ALA A 23 5.93 7.45 13.50
CA ALA A 23 6.75 7.84 12.35
C ALA A 23 6.56 6.92 11.13
N LYS A 24 6.49 5.60 11.35
CA LYS A 24 6.29 4.60 10.28
C LYS A 24 4.85 4.63 9.78
N ARG A 25 3.86 4.68 10.67
CA ARG A 25 2.45 4.82 10.28
C ARG A 25 2.22 6.06 9.42
N ASN A 26 2.79 7.21 9.80
CA ASN A 26 2.65 8.44 9.02
C ASN A 26 3.31 8.33 7.64
N ALA A 27 4.44 7.62 7.53
CA ALA A 27 5.10 7.38 6.26
C ALA A 27 4.27 6.46 5.34
N PHE A 28 3.69 5.38 5.88
CA PHE A 28 2.74 4.54 5.14
C PHE A 28 1.52 5.34 4.66
N ASN A 29 0.89 6.10 5.55
CA ASN A 29 -0.28 6.91 5.22
C ASN A 29 0.03 7.96 4.15
N ALA A 30 1.24 8.54 4.14
CA ALA A 30 1.64 9.48 3.10
C ALA A 30 1.69 8.82 1.71
N VAL A 31 2.23 7.59 1.63
CA VAL A 31 2.24 6.81 0.38
C VAL A 31 0.81 6.39 0.01
N PHE A 32 0.03 5.86 0.94
CA PHE A 32 -1.34 5.43 0.69
C PHE A 32 -2.23 6.57 0.20
N ASN A 33 -2.18 7.75 0.82
CA ASN A 33 -2.96 8.91 0.37
C ASN A 33 -2.63 9.32 -1.07
N LYS A 34 -1.37 9.17 -1.48
CA LYS A 34 -0.90 9.51 -2.84
C LYS A 34 -1.42 8.56 -3.91
N TYR A 35 -1.57 7.27 -3.60
CA TYR A 35 -1.87 6.24 -4.60
C TYR A 35 -3.27 5.63 -4.46
N LEU A 36 -3.69 5.29 -3.25
CA LEU A 36 -4.94 4.55 -3.01
C LEU A 36 -6.19 5.38 -3.29
N SER A 37 -6.11 6.71 -3.32
CA SER A 37 -7.23 7.58 -3.73
C SER A 37 -7.71 7.32 -5.16
N LEU A 38 -6.90 6.68 -6.01
CA LEU A 38 -7.29 6.26 -7.36
C LEU A 38 -8.29 5.09 -7.34
N SER A 39 -8.15 4.18 -6.37
CA SER A 39 -8.98 2.98 -6.22
C SER A 39 -10.05 3.09 -5.13
N ASP A 40 -9.80 3.92 -4.12
CA ASP A 40 -10.62 4.15 -2.94
C ASP A 40 -10.53 5.64 -2.49
N PRO A 41 -11.21 6.56 -3.22
CA PRO A 41 -11.11 8.00 -2.96
C PRO A 41 -11.69 8.43 -1.60
N ASN A 42 -12.56 7.62 -0.99
CA ASN A 42 -13.22 7.92 0.28
C ASN A 42 -12.57 7.20 1.47
N ALA A 43 -11.52 6.39 1.25
CA ALA A 43 -10.88 5.56 2.28
C ALA A 43 -11.89 4.65 3.01
N GLU A 44 -12.78 4.01 2.26
CA GLU A 44 -13.80 3.08 2.79
C GLU A 44 -13.30 1.63 2.87
N MET A 45 -12.24 1.30 2.13
CA MET A 45 -11.66 -0.04 2.08
C MET A 45 -10.55 -0.22 3.10
N GLU A 46 -10.40 -1.45 3.60
CA GLU A 46 -9.22 -1.80 4.37
C GLU A 46 -7.95 -1.72 3.49
N PRO A 47 -6.76 -1.46 4.06
CA PRO A 47 -5.53 -1.27 3.28
C PRO A 47 -5.27 -2.38 2.25
N TYR A 48 -5.45 -3.65 2.63
CA TYR A 48 -5.32 -4.79 1.71
C TYR A 48 -6.23 -4.66 0.49
N GLU A 49 -7.52 -4.39 0.70
CA GLU A 49 -8.53 -4.31 -0.35
C GLU A 49 -8.26 -3.13 -1.29
N ALA A 50 -7.90 -1.97 -0.72
CA ALA A 50 -7.53 -0.79 -1.49
C ALA A 50 -6.29 -1.04 -2.36
N ILE A 51 -5.26 -1.71 -1.83
CA ILE A 51 -4.03 -2.02 -2.57
C ILE A 51 -4.30 -3.04 -3.69
N VAL A 52 -5.12 -4.06 -3.44
CA VAL A 52 -5.54 -5.02 -4.47
C VAL A 52 -6.34 -4.33 -5.57
N ALA A 53 -7.27 -3.45 -5.21
CA ALA A 53 -8.05 -2.67 -6.15
C ALA A 53 -7.17 -1.76 -7.02
N LEU A 54 -6.16 -1.11 -6.42
CA LEU A 54 -5.15 -0.35 -7.15
C LEU A 54 -4.40 -1.25 -8.14
N GLY A 55 -3.88 -2.41 -7.70
CA GLY A 55 -3.14 -3.33 -8.58
C GLY A 55 -3.96 -3.81 -9.77
N TYR A 56 -5.27 -4.01 -9.60
CA TYR A 56 -6.14 -4.45 -10.68
C TYR A 56 -6.58 -3.36 -11.65
N LYS A 57 -6.84 -2.15 -11.14
CA LYS A 57 -7.40 -1.05 -11.95
C LYS A 57 -6.33 -0.09 -12.48
N HIS A 58 -5.20 -0.02 -11.78
CA HIS A 58 -4.13 0.98 -11.94
C HIS A 58 -2.75 0.33 -11.72
N ARG A 59 -2.45 -0.71 -12.51
CA ARG A 59 -1.20 -1.50 -12.37
C ARG A 59 0.08 -0.64 -12.41
N PRO A 60 0.24 0.34 -13.32
CA PRO A 60 1.43 1.19 -13.32
C PRO A 60 1.61 1.96 -12.01
N GLU A 61 0.54 2.51 -11.45
CA GLU A 61 0.55 3.24 -10.19
C GLU A 61 0.82 2.32 -8.99
N PHE A 62 0.29 1.09 -9.04
CA PHE A 62 0.63 0.05 -8.08
C PHE A 62 2.13 -0.27 -8.09
N ASP A 63 2.73 -0.50 -9.27
CA ASP A 63 4.16 -0.81 -9.37
C ASP A 63 5.04 0.35 -8.84
N VAL A 64 4.63 1.60 -9.10
CA VAL A 64 5.31 2.79 -8.54
C VAL A 64 5.14 2.87 -7.02
N MET A 65 3.94 2.62 -6.50
CA MET A 65 3.69 2.60 -5.04
C MET A 65 4.56 1.55 -4.35
N VAL A 66 4.61 0.31 -4.88
CA VAL A 66 5.44 -0.77 -4.33
C VAL A 66 6.92 -0.36 -4.33
N LYS A 67 7.39 0.25 -5.41
CA LYS A 67 8.76 0.76 -5.50
C LYS A 67 9.04 1.83 -4.42
N GLU A 68 8.15 2.80 -4.23
CA GLU A 68 8.32 3.85 -3.22
C GLU A 68 8.33 3.28 -1.79
N LEU A 69 7.48 2.29 -1.49
CA LEU A 69 7.49 1.59 -0.20
C LEU A 69 8.83 0.86 0.06
N LYS A 70 9.44 0.28 -0.97
CA LYS A 70 10.77 -0.35 -0.88
C LYS A 70 11.87 0.69 -0.67
N GLU A 71 11.87 1.77 -1.45
CA GLU A 71 12.88 2.84 -1.36
C GLU A 71 12.86 3.58 -0.01
N THR A 72 11.69 3.66 0.63
CA THR A 72 11.51 4.24 1.96
C THR A 72 11.83 3.26 3.10
N GLY A 73 12.15 2.00 2.80
CA GLY A 73 12.39 0.96 3.79
C GLY A 73 11.16 0.68 4.68
N LEU A 74 9.96 0.86 4.12
CA LEU A 74 8.70 0.51 4.77
C LEU A 74 8.36 -0.97 4.57
N ILE A 75 8.74 -1.54 3.43
CA ILE A 75 8.65 -2.97 3.14
C ILE A 75 9.99 -3.49 2.61
N GLU A 76 10.18 -4.81 2.65
CA GLU A 76 11.38 -5.46 2.10
C GLU A 76 11.40 -5.47 0.56
N GLY A 77 12.62 -5.42 0.01
CA GLY A 77 12.92 -5.32 -1.43
C GLY A 77 12.80 -6.64 -2.18
#